data_AF-A0A3E0CN13-F1
#
_entry.id   AF-A0A3E0CN13-F1
#
_cell.length_a   1.000
_cell.length_b   1.000
_cell.length_c   1.000
_cell.angle_alpha   90.00
_cell.angle_beta   90.00
_cell.angle_gamma   90.00
#
_symmetry.space_group_name_H-M   'P 1'
#
loop_
_entity.id
_entity.type
_entity.pdbx_description
1 polymer ?
#
loop_
_entity_poly.entity_id
_entity_poly.type
_entity_poly.pdbx_seq_one_letter_code
_entity_poly.pdbx_strand_id
1 'polypeptide(L)'
;MSATSYELPEPLVDTQVRVYAERMGAFCYQSRSPVCEGRSVMHEGTPWQQCIAALRSRSADGPFVVSTAITVLVRQRSLSAPKALTTWLVDIAVEDGVAHARVYSTLPRLDVGPISVGPTDDVVVVAIKVLEAAMLKISFYDGQYTGDAASPTKLCDVEGSAVPFDRPPFFLLEEVFHVLEHCTDKYSTPCPSDDWFTAFIGRKAGTEVEPLVRLDVVARRGSVHATIVHEDGSRGDTAAVGYDEGDDVATIVRKILAVLLQ
;
A
#
# COMPACT_ATOMS: atom_id res chain seq x y z
N MET A 1 -7.57 -10.37 39.09
CA MET A 1 -8.37 -10.59 37.87
C MET A 1 -8.45 -9.27 37.13
N SER A 2 -7.56 -9.05 36.15
CA SER A 2 -7.60 -7.85 35.32
C SER A 2 -8.76 -7.98 34.36
N ALA A 3 -9.60 -6.95 34.29
CA ALA A 3 -10.65 -6.87 33.27
C ALA A 3 -9.96 -6.86 31.90
N THR A 4 -10.22 -7.87 31.08
CA THR A 4 -9.91 -7.86 29.65
C THR A 4 -10.63 -6.65 29.07
N SER A 5 -9.89 -5.63 28.64
CA SER A 5 -10.45 -4.55 27.85
C SER A 5 -11.03 -5.19 26.59
N TYR A 6 -12.35 -5.12 26.44
CA TYR A 6 -12.98 -5.47 25.18
C TYR A 6 -12.50 -4.44 24.16
N GLU A 7 -11.62 -4.85 23.26
CA GLU A 7 -11.28 -4.04 22.10
C GLU A 7 -12.58 -3.74 21.36
N LEU A 8 -12.87 -2.45 21.17
CA LEU A 8 -13.99 -2.03 20.35
C LEU A 8 -13.72 -2.57 18.94
N PRO A 9 -14.66 -3.30 18.33
CA PRO A 9 -14.48 -3.82 16.99
C PRO A 9 -14.15 -2.66 16.05
N GLU A 10 -13.23 -2.90 15.10
CA GLU A 10 -12.84 -1.88 14.14
C GLU A 10 -14.06 -1.23 13.48
N PRO A 11 -14.05 0.09 13.32
CA PRO A 11 -15.22 0.82 12.84
C PRO A 11 -15.54 0.32 11.42
N LEU A 12 -16.79 -0.08 11.23
CA LEU A 12 -17.30 -0.44 9.91
C LEU A 12 -17.16 0.78 8.98
N VAL A 13 -16.37 0.64 7.91
CA VAL A 13 -16.09 1.72 6.96
C VAL A 13 -16.99 1.60 5.74
N ASP A 14 -17.75 2.66 5.46
CA ASP A 14 -18.51 2.84 4.22
C ASP A 14 -17.64 3.60 3.20
N THR A 15 -17.21 2.90 2.16
CA THR A 15 -16.39 3.43 1.07
C THR A 15 -17.26 3.61 -0.18
N GLN A 16 -17.31 4.83 -0.68
CA GLN A 16 -17.99 5.19 -1.92
C GLN A 16 -16.96 5.67 -2.94
N VAL A 17 -17.02 5.11 -4.15
CA VAL A 17 -16.11 5.45 -5.25
C VAL A 17 -16.91 5.92 -6.44
N ARG A 18 -16.45 7.00 -7.08
CA ARG A 18 -17.01 7.54 -8.32
C ARG A 18 -15.91 7.69 -9.34
N VAL A 19 -16.13 7.18 -10.55
CA VAL A 19 -15.19 7.28 -11.67
C VAL A 19 -15.76 8.25 -12.70
N TYR A 20 -14.91 9.13 -13.21
CA TYR A 20 -15.23 10.08 -14.28
C TYR A 20 -14.26 9.86 -15.43
N ALA A 21 -14.75 9.79 -16.67
CA ALA A 21 -13.95 9.61 -17.88
C ALA A 21 -13.33 10.92 -18.40
N GLU A 22 -13.00 11.82 -17.49
CA GLU A 22 -12.33 13.09 -17.77
C GLU A 22 -11.69 13.62 -16.48
N ARG A 23 -10.72 14.51 -16.64
CA ARG A 23 -10.06 15.14 -15.49
C ARG A 23 -11.00 16.12 -14.82
N MET A 24 -11.21 15.96 -13.51
CA MET A 24 -11.99 16.89 -12.72
C MET A 24 -11.12 17.97 -12.07
N GLY A 25 -11.53 19.24 -12.24
CA GLY A 25 -10.99 20.32 -11.43
C GLY A 25 -11.48 20.25 -9.98
N ALA A 26 -10.70 20.81 -9.05
CA ALA A 26 -10.92 20.75 -7.60
C ALA A 26 -12.30 21.24 -7.11
N PHE A 27 -13.07 21.94 -7.95
CA PHE A 27 -14.33 22.59 -7.59
C PHE A 27 -15.56 22.11 -8.39
N CYS A 28 -15.44 21.09 -9.25
CA CYS A 28 -16.50 20.76 -10.24
C CYS A 28 -17.29 19.47 -9.95
N TYR A 29 -17.14 18.82 -8.80
CA TYR A 29 -17.73 17.47 -8.54
C TYR A 29 -19.26 17.41 -8.46
N GLN A 30 -19.94 18.55 -8.32
CA GLN A 30 -21.39 18.57 -8.12
C GLN A 30 -22.19 18.62 -9.42
N SER A 31 -21.58 19.00 -10.54
CA SER A 31 -22.29 19.26 -11.80
C SER A 31 -22.11 18.17 -12.86
N ARG A 32 -21.33 17.12 -12.57
CA ARG A 32 -21.00 16.07 -13.54
C ARG A 32 -21.44 14.70 -13.03
N SER A 33 -22.01 13.91 -13.93
CA SER A 33 -22.39 12.53 -13.64
C SER A 33 -21.17 11.62 -13.79
N PRO A 34 -20.86 10.77 -12.80
CA PRO A 34 -19.83 9.76 -12.95
C PRO A 34 -20.21 8.73 -14.02
N VAL A 35 -19.22 8.16 -14.68
CA VAL A 35 -19.43 7.03 -15.60
C VAL A 35 -19.69 5.73 -14.83
N CYS A 36 -19.16 5.62 -13.61
CA CYS A 36 -19.35 4.47 -12.74
C CYS A 36 -19.37 4.91 -11.28
N GLU A 37 -20.25 4.30 -10.49
CA GLU A 37 -20.28 4.43 -9.03
C GLU A 37 -20.16 3.05 -8.38
N GLY A 38 -19.46 3.00 -7.26
CA GLY A 38 -19.22 1.81 -6.47
C GLY A 38 -19.36 2.08 -4.98
N ARG A 39 -19.78 1.07 -4.23
CA ARG A 39 -19.89 1.14 -2.77
C ARG A 39 -19.48 -0.18 -2.13
N SER A 40 -18.65 -0.11 -1.10
CA SER A 40 -18.30 -1.23 -0.23
C SER A 40 -18.46 -0.82 1.23
N VAL A 41 -18.86 -1.77 2.07
CA VAL A 41 -18.94 -1.60 3.52
C VAL A 41 -18.18 -2.76 4.15
N MET A 42 -17.05 -2.47 4.79
CA MET A 42 -16.12 -3.50 5.27
C MET A 42 -15.62 -3.17 6.67
N HIS A 43 -15.42 -4.20 7.49
CA HIS A 43 -14.80 -4.08 8.82
C HIS A 43 -13.28 -3.93 8.73
N GLU A 44 -12.68 -4.56 7.72
CA GLU A 44 -11.24 -4.69 7.56
C GLU A 44 -10.82 -4.36 6.13
N GLY A 45 -9.50 -4.23 5.93
CA GLY A 45 -8.87 -3.95 4.66
C GLY A 45 -8.40 -2.49 4.57
N THR A 46 -7.32 -2.31 3.83
CA THR A 46 -6.72 -0.99 3.60
C THR A 46 -7.68 -0.08 2.82
N PRO A 47 -7.53 1.25 2.95
CA PRO A 47 -8.03 2.25 2.00
C PRO A 47 -8.20 1.77 0.55
N TRP A 48 -7.11 1.30 -0.05
CA TRP A 48 -7.08 0.88 -1.45
C TRP A 48 -7.90 -0.38 -1.70
N GLN A 49 -7.80 -1.38 -0.83
CA GLN A 49 -8.60 -2.61 -0.93
C GLN A 49 -10.09 -2.32 -0.85
N GLN A 50 -10.52 -1.42 0.05
CA GLN A 50 -11.93 -1.03 0.16
C GLN A 50 -12.41 -0.30 -1.10
N CYS A 51 -11.56 0.55 -1.71
CA CYS A 51 -11.85 1.21 -2.99
C CYS A 51 -11.98 0.21 -4.14
N ILE A 52 -11.04 -0.74 -4.23
CA ILE A 52 -11.06 -1.80 -5.24
C ILE A 52 -12.33 -2.65 -5.07
N ALA A 53 -12.68 -3.02 -3.84
CA ALA A 53 -13.91 -3.74 -3.53
C ALA A 53 -15.14 -2.95 -3.99
N ALA A 54 -15.19 -1.64 -3.72
CA ALA A 54 -16.29 -0.77 -4.15
C ALA A 54 -16.42 -0.70 -5.68
N LEU A 55 -15.31 -0.62 -6.43
CA LEU A 55 -15.34 -0.63 -7.90
C LEU A 55 -15.70 -1.99 -8.49
N ARG A 56 -15.36 -3.08 -7.79
CA ARG A 56 -15.77 -4.43 -8.17
C ARG A 56 -17.26 -4.67 -7.89
N SER A 57 -17.84 -4.00 -6.89
CA SER A 57 -19.28 -4.01 -6.56
C SER A 57 -20.08 -2.85 -7.18
N ARG A 58 -19.59 -2.29 -8.29
CA ARG A 58 -20.19 -1.14 -8.99
C ARG A 58 -21.65 -1.36 -9.43
N SER A 59 -22.38 -0.26 -9.59
CA SER A 59 -23.81 -0.26 -9.94
C SER A 59 -24.11 -0.51 -11.43
N ALA A 60 -23.12 -0.37 -12.30
CA ALA A 60 -23.27 -0.58 -13.75
C ALA A 60 -22.19 -1.52 -14.26
N ASP A 61 -22.57 -2.42 -15.18
CA ASP A 61 -21.62 -3.24 -15.92
C ASP A 61 -21.13 -2.51 -17.15
N GLY A 62 -19.82 -2.59 -17.39
CA GLY A 62 -19.15 -1.99 -18.54
C GLY A 62 -19.45 -2.75 -19.86
N PRO A 63 -18.70 -2.44 -20.94
CA PRO A 63 -17.53 -1.59 -20.95
C PRO A 63 -17.88 -0.09 -20.89
N PHE A 64 -17.07 0.67 -20.16
CA PHE A 64 -17.15 2.13 -20.12
C PHE A 64 -16.30 2.78 -21.21
N VAL A 65 -16.62 4.02 -21.58
CA VAL A 65 -15.88 4.77 -22.61
C VAL A 65 -14.42 4.93 -22.20
N VAL A 66 -13.50 4.51 -23.08
CA VAL A 66 -12.06 4.73 -22.91
C VAL A 66 -11.76 6.22 -22.95
N SER A 67 -10.94 6.70 -22.01
CA SER A 67 -10.54 8.10 -21.92
C SER A 67 -9.06 8.24 -21.64
N THR A 68 -8.46 9.29 -22.18
CA THR A 68 -7.07 9.69 -21.91
C THR A 68 -6.92 10.37 -20.55
N ALA A 69 -8.03 10.71 -19.90
CA ALA A 69 -8.03 11.26 -18.55
C ALA A 69 -9.16 10.65 -17.73
N ILE A 70 -8.83 10.14 -16.54
CA ILE A 70 -9.79 9.53 -15.63
C ILE A 70 -9.61 10.19 -14.27
N THR A 71 -10.70 10.53 -13.60
CA THR A 71 -10.67 10.92 -12.20
C THR A 71 -11.45 9.91 -11.37
N VAL A 72 -10.82 9.41 -10.29
CA VAL A 72 -11.47 8.56 -9.28
C VAL A 72 -11.64 9.37 -8.01
N LEU A 73 -12.88 9.63 -7.61
CA LEU A 73 -13.22 10.27 -6.34
C LEU A 73 -13.61 9.19 -5.33
N VAL A 74 -12.89 9.12 -4.22
CA VAL A 74 -13.15 8.22 -3.11
C VAL A 74 -13.65 9.02 -1.91
N ARG A 75 -14.69 8.52 -1.25
CA ARG A 75 -15.17 9.03 0.05
C ARG A 75 -15.29 7.88 1.01
N GLN A 76 -14.64 7.98 2.16
CA GLN A 76 -14.82 6.99 3.23
C GLN A 76 -15.42 7.64 4.47
N ARG A 77 -16.30 6.90 5.14
CA ARG A 77 -16.98 7.32 6.37
C ARG A 77 -16.98 6.17 7.35
N SER A 78 -16.74 6.47 8.61
CA SER A 78 -17.02 5.52 9.68
C SER A 78 -18.54 5.47 9.88
N LEU A 79 -19.11 4.27 9.97
CA LEU A 79 -20.51 4.12 10.34
C LEU A 79 -20.74 4.29 11.85
N SER A 80 -19.68 4.12 12.66
CA SER A 80 -19.74 4.39 14.11
C SER A 80 -19.55 5.88 14.45
N ALA A 81 -18.95 6.67 13.55
CA ALA A 81 -18.78 8.10 13.70
C ALA A 81 -19.07 8.83 12.37
N PRO A 82 -20.14 9.65 12.26
CA PRO A 82 -20.65 10.17 10.99
C PRO A 82 -19.75 11.20 10.28
N LYS A 83 -18.54 11.46 10.78
CA LYS A 83 -17.57 12.34 10.10
C LYS A 83 -16.89 11.58 8.97
N ALA A 84 -16.68 12.25 7.84
CA ALA A 84 -15.87 11.70 6.76
C ALA A 84 -14.48 11.38 7.30
N LEU A 85 -14.08 10.12 7.16
CA LEU A 85 -12.73 9.68 7.52
C LEU A 85 -11.74 10.25 6.53
N THR A 86 -12.11 10.29 5.24
CA THR A 86 -11.24 10.81 4.21
C THR A 86 -11.97 11.06 2.89
N THR A 87 -11.36 11.87 2.04
CA THR A 87 -11.76 12.04 0.63
C THR A 87 -10.49 12.13 -0.22
N TRP A 88 -10.39 11.26 -1.22
CA TRP A 88 -9.28 11.22 -2.15
C TRP A 88 -9.76 11.46 -3.57
N LEU A 89 -8.86 12.02 -4.37
CA LEU A 89 -9.01 12.14 -5.80
C LEU A 89 -7.80 11.52 -6.46
N VAL A 90 -8.00 10.59 -7.39
CA VAL A 90 -6.93 10.01 -8.20
C VAL A 90 -7.13 10.49 -9.63
N ASP A 91 -6.22 11.34 -10.11
CA ASP A 91 -6.16 11.72 -11.52
C ASP A 91 -5.27 10.73 -12.24
N ILE A 92 -5.77 10.15 -13.32
CA ILE A 92 -5.07 9.18 -14.15
C ILE A 92 -5.01 9.77 -15.55
N ALA A 93 -3.81 9.90 -16.09
CA ALA A 93 -3.57 10.19 -17.49
C ALA A 93 -3.24 8.89 -18.21
N VAL A 94 -3.86 8.63 -19.37
CA VAL A 94 -3.59 7.46 -20.20
C VAL A 94 -3.03 7.94 -21.53
N GLU A 95 -1.77 7.60 -21.79
CA GLU A 95 -1.01 8.00 -22.98
C GLU A 95 -0.27 6.78 -23.53
N ASP A 96 -0.39 6.52 -24.83
CA ASP A 96 0.32 5.43 -25.54
C ASP A 96 0.19 4.03 -24.90
N GLY A 97 -1.01 3.71 -24.36
CA GLY A 97 -1.26 2.42 -23.70
C GLY A 97 -0.67 2.30 -22.30
N VAL A 98 -0.25 3.42 -21.71
CA VAL A 98 0.30 3.50 -20.36
C VAL A 98 -0.54 4.47 -19.52
N ALA A 99 -0.92 4.06 -18.32
CA ALA A 99 -1.57 4.91 -17.34
C ALA A 99 -0.55 5.44 -16.33
N HIS A 100 -0.60 6.74 -16.10
CA HIS A 100 0.13 7.46 -15.06
C HIS A 100 -0.86 8.05 -14.08
N ALA A 101 -0.71 7.78 -12.79
CA ALA A 101 -1.65 8.26 -11.79
C ALA A 101 -1.01 9.20 -10.78
N ARG A 102 -1.79 10.20 -10.40
CA ARG A 102 -1.52 11.17 -9.34
C ARG A 102 -2.64 11.07 -8.33
N VAL A 103 -2.30 10.66 -7.11
CA VAL A 103 -3.25 10.70 -6.00
C VAL A 103 -3.17 12.07 -5.34
N TYR A 104 -4.26 12.82 -5.45
CA TYR A 104 -4.55 14.04 -4.71
C TYR A 104 -5.44 13.70 -3.52
N SER A 105 -4.87 13.63 -2.32
CA SER A 105 -5.66 13.70 -1.09
C SER A 105 -5.72 15.15 -0.61
N THR A 106 -6.28 15.41 0.57
CA THR A 106 -6.05 16.67 1.29
C THR A 106 -4.56 16.95 1.57
N LEU A 107 -3.65 16.03 1.23
CA LEU A 107 -2.22 15.97 1.51
C LEU A 107 -1.43 15.32 0.31
N PRO A 108 -0.09 15.49 0.20
CA PRO A 108 0.70 15.40 -1.03
C PRO A 108 0.56 14.20 -1.97
N ARG A 109 1.09 14.44 -3.18
CA ARG A 109 1.05 13.61 -4.37
C ARG A 109 1.75 12.25 -4.18
N LEU A 110 1.02 11.16 -4.32
CA LEU A 110 1.59 9.85 -4.63
C LEU A 110 1.60 9.70 -6.16
N ASP A 111 2.78 9.62 -6.75
CA ASP A 111 2.96 9.22 -8.14
C ASP A 111 3.05 7.70 -8.21
N VAL A 112 2.12 7.09 -8.93
CA VAL A 112 2.18 5.65 -9.23
C VAL A 112 3.01 5.47 -10.50
N GLY A 113 3.86 4.45 -10.52
CA GLY A 113 4.65 4.09 -11.71
C GLY A 113 3.77 3.82 -12.94
N PRO A 114 4.37 3.73 -14.14
CA PRO A 114 3.63 3.47 -15.38
C PRO A 114 2.89 2.12 -15.30
N ILE A 115 1.62 2.11 -15.70
CA ILE A 115 0.78 0.91 -15.68
C ILE A 115 0.33 0.57 -17.09
N SER A 116 0.53 -0.67 -17.51
CA SER A 116 0.10 -1.13 -18.84
C SER A 116 -1.43 -1.20 -18.94
N VAL A 117 -1.96 -0.51 -19.95
CA VAL A 117 -3.38 -0.51 -20.33
C VAL A 117 -3.57 -1.39 -21.56
N GLY A 118 -4.34 -2.46 -21.39
CA GLY A 118 -4.69 -3.37 -22.47
C GLY A 118 -5.73 -2.76 -23.42
N PRO A 119 -5.81 -3.26 -24.66
CA PRO A 119 -6.76 -2.75 -25.66
C PRO A 119 -8.23 -2.96 -25.29
N THR A 120 -8.51 -3.84 -24.32
CA THR A 120 -9.86 -4.16 -23.82
C THR A 120 -10.17 -3.52 -22.47
N ASP A 121 -9.23 -2.76 -21.89
CA ASP A 121 -9.43 -2.16 -20.59
C ASP A 121 -10.33 -0.92 -20.72
N ASP A 122 -11.42 -0.88 -19.96
CA ASP A 122 -12.19 0.33 -19.79
C ASP A 122 -11.65 1.19 -18.62
N VAL A 123 -12.22 2.37 -18.44
CA VAL A 123 -11.76 3.32 -17.40
C VAL A 123 -11.89 2.79 -15.96
N VAL A 124 -12.78 1.84 -15.69
CA VAL A 124 -12.91 1.21 -14.36
C VAL A 124 -11.82 0.17 -14.18
N VAL A 125 -11.52 -0.63 -15.21
CA VAL A 125 -10.39 -1.57 -15.19
C VAL A 125 -9.07 -0.82 -15.00
N VAL A 126 -8.86 0.27 -15.74
CA VAL A 126 -7.67 1.14 -15.56
C VAL A 126 -7.61 1.72 -14.15
N ALA A 127 -8.73 2.22 -13.61
CA ALA A 127 -8.79 2.71 -12.24
C ALA A 127 -8.43 1.62 -11.21
N ILE A 128 -8.95 0.40 -11.35
CA ILE A 128 -8.61 -0.72 -10.46
C ILE A 128 -7.12 -1.03 -10.53
N LYS A 129 -6.54 -1.13 -11.73
CA LYS A 129 -5.08 -1.37 -11.89
C LYS A 129 -4.25 -0.29 -11.21
N VAL A 130 -4.64 0.97 -11.33
CA VAL A 130 -4.00 2.10 -10.63
C VAL A 130 -4.08 1.98 -9.12
N LEU A 131 -5.26 1.65 -8.57
CA LEU A 131 -5.43 1.51 -7.13
C LEU A 131 -4.67 0.30 -6.59
N GLU A 132 -4.59 -0.80 -7.34
CA GLU A 132 -3.76 -1.95 -7.00
C GLU A 132 -2.27 -1.59 -6.99
N ALA A 133 -1.84 -0.76 -7.94
CA ALA A 133 -0.44 -0.33 -8.03
C ALA A 133 -0.02 0.68 -6.96
N ALA A 134 -0.98 1.34 -6.30
CA ALA A 134 -0.69 2.19 -5.15
C ALA A 134 -0.32 1.38 -3.89
N MET A 135 -0.67 0.08 -3.81
CA MET A 135 -0.40 -0.76 -2.64
C MET A 135 1.09 -1.07 -2.49
N LEU A 136 1.56 -0.97 -1.25
CA LEU A 136 2.90 -1.41 -0.84
C LEU A 136 2.91 -2.93 -0.69
N LYS A 137 4.02 -3.55 -1.10
CA LYS A 137 4.32 -4.95 -0.87
C LYS A 137 5.70 -5.10 -0.25
N ILE A 138 5.76 -5.86 0.83
CA ILE A 138 6.99 -6.23 1.54
C ILE A 138 7.10 -7.75 1.45
N SER A 139 8.08 -8.24 0.70
CA SER A 139 8.33 -9.67 0.53
C SER A 139 9.56 -10.07 1.33
N PHE A 140 9.36 -10.98 2.28
CA PHE A 140 10.42 -11.50 3.13
C PHE A 140 10.95 -12.82 2.59
N TYR A 141 12.26 -12.97 2.57
CA TYR A 141 12.96 -14.17 2.14
C TYR A 141 14.03 -14.54 3.15
N ASP A 142 14.14 -15.82 3.43
CA ASP A 142 15.14 -16.41 4.29
C ASP A 142 16.49 -16.54 3.56
N GLY A 143 17.58 -16.19 4.25
CA GLY A 143 18.93 -16.20 3.71
C GLY A 143 19.38 -14.88 3.08
N GLN A 144 20.67 -14.85 2.74
CA GLN A 144 21.34 -13.71 2.12
C GLN A 144 21.04 -13.63 0.62
N TYR A 145 20.68 -12.44 0.13
CA TYR A 145 20.60 -12.18 -1.29
C TYR A 145 22.00 -12.03 -1.92
N THR A 146 22.30 -12.89 -2.90
CA THR A 146 23.63 -12.95 -3.56
C THR A 146 23.65 -12.35 -4.98
N GLY A 147 22.57 -11.66 -5.37
CA GLY A 147 22.38 -11.15 -6.74
C GLY A 147 21.42 -11.97 -7.59
N ASP A 148 20.96 -13.12 -7.08
CA ASP A 148 19.93 -13.94 -7.71
C ASP A 148 18.69 -14.00 -6.80
N ALA A 149 17.54 -13.59 -7.34
CA ALA A 149 16.26 -13.61 -6.62
C ALA A 149 15.74 -15.04 -6.38
N ALA A 150 16.30 -16.04 -7.07
CA ALA A 150 16.03 -17.45 -6.79
C ALA A 150 16.85 -18.01 -5.62
N SER A 151 17.86 -17.29 -5.11
CA SER A 151 18.74 -17.80 -4.05
C SER A 151 18.09 -17.85 -2.66
N PRO A 152 17.30 -16.84 -2.20
CA PRO A 152 16.71 -16.87 -0.88
C PRO A 152 15.31 -17.50 -0.90
N THR A 153 14.94 -18.21 0.18
CA THR A 153 13.65 -18.93 0.24
C THR A 153 12.54 -17.99 0.70
N LYS A 154 11.48 -17.83 -0.09
CA LYS A 154 10.38 -16.93 0.28
C LYS A 154 9.69 -17.37 1.58
N LEU A 155 9.58 -16.46 2.55
CA LEU A 155 8.92 -16.67 3.83
C LEU A 155 7.45 -16.23 3.78
N CYS A 156 7.21 -14.96 3.49
CA CYS A 156 5.87 -14.38 3.43
C CYS A 156 5.83 -13.09 2.62
N ASP A 157 4.61 -12.64 2.31
CA ASP A 157 4.34 -11.30 1.78
C ASP A 157 3.46 -10.55 2.79
N VAL A 158 3.78 -9.28 3.01
CA VAL A 158 2.90 -8.32 3.68
C VAL A 158 2.49 -7.27 2.65
N GLU A 159 1.19 -7.14 2.44
CA GLU A 159 0.61 -6.16 1.52
C GLU A 159 -0.22 -5.15 2.32
N GLY A 160 -0.02 -3.86 2.05
CA GLY A 160 -0.68 -2.82 2.82
C GLY A 160 -0.48 -1.43 2.24
N SER A 161 -1.02 -0.43 2.93
CA SER A 161 -0.65 0.97 2.75
C SER A 161 -1.00 1.71 4.02
N ALA A 162 -0.16 2.67 4.39
CA ALA A 162 -0.38 3.53 5.53
C ALA A 162 -0.39 4.98 5.03
N VAL A 163 -1.44 5.71 5.40
CA VAL A 163 -1.61 7.12 5.01
C VAL A 163 -1.88 7.92 6.27
N PRO A 164 -1.06 8.94 6.59
CA PRO A 164 -1.33 9.80 7.73
C PRO A 164 -2.54 10.70 7.47
N PHE A 165 -3.29 11.01 8.52
CA PHE A 165 -4.52 11.80 8.40
C PHE A 165 -4.27 13.32 8.30
N ASP A 166 -3.22 13.83 8.94
CA ASP A 166 -3.03 15.27 9.25
C ASP A 166 -1.70 15.87 8.77
N ARG A 167 -0.91 15.13 7.97
CA ARG A 167 0.43 15.54 7.51
C ARG A 167 0.75 14.99 6.11
N PRO A 168 1.81 15.47 5.44
CA PRO A 168 2.34 14.84 4.23
C PRO A 168 2.40 13.30 4.28
N PRO A 169 2.14 12.60 3.14
CA PRO A 169 2.31 11.16 3.07
C PRO A 169 3.66 10.73 3.61
N PHE A 170 3.66 9.56 4.22
CA PHE A 170 4.89 8.92 4.63
C PHE A 170 5.80 8.73 3.41
N PHE A 171 7.09 8.95 3.60
CA PHE A 171 8.06 8.43 2.65
C PHE A 171 8.09 6.90 2.75
N LEU A 172 8.69 6.24 1.75
CA LEU A 172 8.56 4.78 1.59
C LEU A 172 8.85 3.98 2.86
N LEU A 173 9.97 4.22 3.54
CA LEU A 173 10.34 3.47 4.74
C LEU A 173 9.49 3.80 5.97
N GLU A 174 8.94 5.01 6.05
CA GLU A 174 7.97 5.37 7.08
C GLU A 174 6.61 4.72 6.81
N GLU A 175 6.19 4.60 5.54
CA GLU A 175 4.99 3.83 5.18
C GLU A 175 5.17 2.35 5.54
N VAL A 176 6.34 1.76 5.22
CA VAL A 176 6.70 0.39 5.59
C VAL A 176 6.62 0.20 7.10
N PHE A 177 7.17 1.14 7.88
CA PHE A 177 7.12 1.08 9.35
C PHE A 177 5.69 0.97 9.87
N HIS A 178 4.78 1.83 9.41
CA HIS A 178 3.39 1.80 9.85
C HIS A 178 2.60 0.60 9.30
N VAL A 179 2.91 0.11 8.09
CA VAL A 179 2.34 -1.14 7.58
C VAL A 179 2.77 -2.32 8.46
N LEU A 180 4.05 -2.40 8.85
CA LEU A 180 4.55 -3.46 9.72
C LEU A 180 4.04 -3.32 11.15
N GLU A 181 3.86 -2.11 11.67
CA GLU A 181 3.23 -1.86 12.98
C GLU A 181 1.85 -2.50 13.05
N HIS A 182 0.97 -2.18 12.09
CA HIS A 182 -0.34 -2.82 11.98
C HIS A 182 -0.26 -4.33 11.73
N CYS A 183 0.72 -4.78 10.93
CA CYS A 183 0.90 -6.20 10.67
C CYS A 183 1.24 -6.96 11.96
N THR A 184 2.21 -6.49 12.74
CA THR A 184 2.68 -7.17 13.96
C THR A 184 1.68 -7.15 15.10
N ASP A 185 0.71 -6.23 15.07
CA ASP A 185 -0.38 -6.17 16.03
C ASP A 185 -1.41 -7.28 15.80
N LYS A 186 -1.68 -7.62 14.52
CA LYS A 186 -2.77 -8.53 14.13
C LYS A 186 -2.34 -9.90 13.63
N TYR A 187 -1.14 -9.99 13.09
CA TYR A 187 -0.65 -11.17 12.37
C TYR A 187 0.75 -11.54 12.87
N SER A 188 1.01 -12.84 12.93
CA SER A 188 2.36 -13.36 13.10
C SER A 188 2.97 -13.66 11.74
N THR A 189 4.25 -13.37 11.59
CA THR A 189 5.05 -13.78 10.44
C THR A 189 6.04 -14.89 10.83
N PRO A 190 6.64 -15.61 9.86
CA PRO A 190 7.66 -16.59 10.18
C PRO A 190 8.89 -15.96 10.84
N CYS A 191 9.51 -16.68 11.76
CA CYS A 191 10.86 -16.37 12.23
C CYS A 191 11.89 -16.69 11.12
N PRO A 192 12.99 -15.92 11.00
CA PRO A 192 14.09 -16.31 10.12
C PRO A 192 14.73 -17.62 10.60
N SER A 193 15.18 -18.48 9.68
CA SER A 193 15.79 -19.77 10.07
C SER A 193 17.29 -19.68 10.32
N ASP A 194 17.92 -18.62 9.83
CA ASP A 194 19.35 -18.32 9.95
C ASP A 194 19.56 -16.86 10.42
N ASP A 195 20.81 -16.49 10.62
CA ASP A 195 21.24 -15.14 10.98
C ASP A 195 20.95 -14.09 9.87
N TRP A 196 20.53 -14.52 8.68
CA TRP A 196 20.34 -13.65 7.52
C TRP A 196 18.95 -13.81 6.93
N PHE A 197 18.31 -12.69 6.62
CA PHE A 197 17.13 -12.67 5.77
C PHE A 197 17.09 -11.38 4.96
N THR A 198 16.31 -11.38 3.89
CA THR A 198 16.20 -10.25 2.97
C THR A 198 14.74 -9.80 2.88
N ALA A 199 14.49 -8.49 2.93
CA ALA A 199 13.19 -7.92 2.62
C ALA A 199 13.25 -7.08 1.34
N PHE A 200 12.37 -7.36 0.39
CA PHE A 200 12.15 -6.52 -0.79
C PHE A 200 10.90 -5.68 -0.57
N ILE A 201 11.05 -4.38 -0.72
CA ILE A 201 10.00 -3.39 -0.54
C ILE A 201 9.72 -2.76 -1.90
N GLY A 202 8.48 -2.82 -2.35
CA GLY A 202 8.10 -2.26 -3.63
C GLY A 202 6.62 -1.90 -3.68
N ARG A 203 6.24 -1.32 -4.82
CA ARG A 203 4.83 -1.14 -5.16
C ARG A 203 4.45 -2.15 -6.23
N LYS A 204 3.19 -2.55 -6.23
CA LYS A 204 2.68 -3.54 -7.18
C LYS A 204 2.60 -2.90 -8.57
N ALA A 205 3.03 -3.61 -9.60
CA ALA A 205 2.84 -3.24 -11.00
C ALA A 205 2.20 -4.44 -11.71
N GLY A 206 0.87 -4.53 -11.65
CA GLY A 206 0.15 -5.72 -12.09
C GLY A 206 0.39 -6.93 -11.18
N THR A 207 1.01 -7.99 -11.69
CA THR A 207 1.38 -9.19 -10.90
C THR A 207 2.79 -9.11 -10.33
N GLU A 208 3.60 -8.19 -10.83
CA GLU A 208 5.00 -8.04 -10.44
C GLU A 208 5.14 -6.96 -9.37
N VAL A 209 6.24 -7.03 -8.62
CA VAL A 209 6.62 -6.00 -7.65
C VAL A 209 7.95 -5.46 -8.11
N GLU A 210 7.99 -4.17 -8.42
CA GLU A 210 9.24 -3.48 -8.69
C GLU A 210 9.88 -3.13 -7.33
N PRO A 211 11.04 -3.73 -6.98
CA PRO A 211 11.67 -3.48 -5.69
C PRO A 211 12.29 -2.07 -5.69
N LEU A 212 11.74 -1.19 -4.88
CA LEU A 212 12.23 0.17 -4.67
C LEU A 212 13.35 0.23 -3.63
N VAL A 213 13.26 -0.65 -2.63
CA VAL A 213 14.27 -0.80 -1.57
C VAL A 213 14.45 -2.28 -1.25
N ARG A 214 15.69 -2.69 -1.01
CA ARG A 214 16.03 -3.97 -0.41
C ARG A 214 16.67 -3.75 0.96
N LEU A 215 16.27 -4.55 1.94
CA LEU A 215 16.91 -4.62 3.25
C LEU A 215 17.60 -5.97 3.38
N ASP A 216 18.92 -5.96 3.48
CA ASP A 216 19.72 -7.15 3.81
C ASP A 216 19.94 -7.17 5.32
N VAL A 217 19.23 -8.05 6.03
CA VAL A 217 19.16 -8.05 7.49
C VAL A 217 20.08 -9.12 8.08
N VAL A 218 20.81 -8.77 9.13
CA VAL A 218 21.71 -9.66 9.88
C VAL A 218 21.34 -9.67 11.35
N ALA A 219 20.75 -10.76 11.82
CA ALA A 219 20.39 -10.99 13.22
C ALA A 219 21.39 -11.95 13.86
N ARG A 220 22.25 -11.45 14.76
CA ARG A 220 23.28 -12.25 15.45
C ARG A 220 23.40 -11.85 16.90
N ARG A 221 23.43 -12.85 17.79
CA ARG A 221 23.74 -12.68 19.23
C ARG A 221 22.85 -11.64 19.92
N GLY A 222 21.55 -11.64 19.64
CA GLY A 222 20.58 -10.70 20.23
C GLY A 222 20.67 -9.27 19.67
N SER A 223 21.43 -9.04 18.60
CA SER A 223 21.49 -7.76 17.90
C SER A 223 21.20 -7.94 16.41
N VAL A 224 20.51 -6.97 15.83
CA VAL A 224 20.17 -6.95 14.41
C VAL A 224 20.49 -5.60 13.78
N HIS A 225 20.96 -5.61 12.54
CA HIS A 225 21.13 -4.43 11.70
C HIS A 225 20.76 -4.77 10.25
N ALA A 226 20.58 -3.76 9.42
CA ALA A 226 20.32 -3.94 8.01
C ALA A 226 21.25 -3.08 7.15
N THR A 227 21.60 -3.58 5.98
CA THR A 227 22.05 -2.75 4.86
C THR A 227 20.84 -2.43 3.99
N ILE A 228 20.58 -1.14 3.79
CA ILE A 228 19.55 -0.62 2.90
C ILE A 228 20.19 -0.44 1.52
N VAL A 229 19.56 -1.01 0.49
CA VAL A 229 19.96 -0.82 -0.90
C VAL A 229 18.79 -0.22 -1.67
N HIS A 230 18.98 0.98 -2.21
CA HIS A 230 17.98 1.67 -3.02
C HIS A 230 18.06 1.27 -4.49
N GLU A 231 17.01 1.59 -5.25
CA GLU A 231 16.91 1.35 -6.69
C GLU A 231 18.10 1.95 -7.48
N ASP A 232 18.58 3.13 -7.09
CA ASP A 232 19.74 3.80 -7.72
C ASP A 232 21.09 3.13 -7.36
N GLY A 233 21.05 2.04 -6.59
CA GLY A 233 22.22 1.30 -6.12
C GLY A 233 22.91 1.93 -4.91
N SER A 234 22.44 3.08 -4.41
CA SER A 234 22.95 3.67 -3.19
C SER A 234 22.72 2.75 -1.99
N ARG A 235 23.65 2.79 -1.03
CA ARG A 235 23.65 1.91 0.12
C ARG A 235 23.90 2.65 1.43
N GLY A 236 23.26 2.21 2.49
CA GLY A 236 23.50 2.69 3.85
C GLY A 236 23.22 1.62 4.89
N ASP A 237 24.03 1.58 5.94
CA ASP A 237 23.84 0.64 7.05
C ASP A 237 23.04 1.30 8.18
N THR A 238 22.16 0.54 8.81
CA THR A 238 21.43 0.99 9.98
C THR A 238 22.27 0.81 11.25
N ALA A 239 21.95 1.58 12.29
CA ALA A 239 22.41 1.25 13.62
C ALA A 239 21.92 -0.15 14.04
N ALA A 240 22.70 -0.80 14.90
CA ALA A 240 22.32 -2.08 15.48
C ALA A 240 21.24 -1.88 16.55
N VAL A 241 20.22 -2.74 16.55
CA VAL A 241 19.11 -2.73 17.51
C VAL A 241 19.01 -4.09 18.20
N GLY A 242 18.41 -4.14 19.38
CA GLY A 242 18.18 -5.40 20.08
C GLY A 242 17.05 -6.20 19.43
N TYR A 243 17.20 -7.52 19.36
CA TYR A 243 16.11 -8.43 18.98
C TYR A 243 16.04 -9.61 19.95
N ASP A 244 14.84 -10.17 20.11
CA ASP A 244 14.56 -11.30 20.98
C ASP A 244 14.44 -12.59 20.15
N GLU A 245 14.75 -13.76 20.73
CA GLU A 245 14.71 -15.06 20.01
C GLU A 245 13.33 -15.42 19.43
N GLY A 246 12.26 -14.78 19.91
CA GLY A 246 10.90 -14.95 19.41
C GLY A 246 10.45 -13.90 18.39
N ASP A 247 11.29 -12.92 18.05
CA ASP A 247 10.91 -11.91 17.07
C ASP A 247 10.81 -12.54 15.67
N ASP A 248 9.72 -12.25 14.98
CA ASP A 248 9.52 -12.63 13.59
C ASP A 248 10.10 -11.59 12.61
N VAL A 249 10.14 -11.92 11.32
CA VAL A 249 10.76 -11.05 10.31
C VAL A 249 10.11 -9.66 10.24
N ALA A 250 8.79 -9.55 10.43
CA ALA A 250 8.09 -8.27 10.46
C ALA A 250 8.48 -7.43 11.69
N THR A 251 8.53 -8.06 12.87
CA THR A 251 8.94 -7.41 14.12
C THR A 251 10.37 -6.91 14.05
N ILE A 252 11.28 -7.72 13.52
CA ILE A 252 12.69 -7.36 13.35
C ILE A 252 12.82 -6.13 12.45
N VAL A 253 12.23 -6.15 11.25
CA VAL A 253 12.32 -5.01 10.32
C VAL A 253 11.66 -3.77 10.92
N ARG A 254 10.53 -3.89 11.63
CA ARG A 254 9.92 -2.77 12.33
C ARG A 254 10.85 -2.16 13.37
N LYS A 255 11.55 -2.97 14.18
CA LYS A 255 12.53 -2.49 15.18
C LYS A 255 13.70 -1.74 14.53
N ILE A 256 14.20 -2.21 13.38
CA ILE A 256 15.24 -1.53 12.60
C ILE A 256 14.76 -0.17 12.09
N LEU A 257 13.57 -0.13 11.48
CA LEU A 257 12.98 1.11 10.97
C LEU A 257 12.66 2.10 12.10
N ALA A 258 12.24 1.63 13.27
CA ALA A 258 11.97 2.48 14.43
C ALA A 258 13.18 3.31 14.86
N VAL A 259 14.40 2.78 14.68
CA VAL A 259 15.64 3.50 15.00
C VAL A 259 16.12 4.36 13.84
N LEU A 260 15.91 3.91 12.59
CA LEU A 260 16.25 4.68 11.40
C LEU A 260 15.43 5.99 11.27
N LEU A 261 14.19 5.98 11.75
CA LEU A 261 13.22 7.07 11.62
C LEU A 261 13.27 8.10 12.77
N GLN A 262 14.17 7.94 13.75
CA GLN A 262 14.40 8.86 14.86
C GLN A 262 15.40 9.97 14.48
#